data_AF-X0Z7C1-F1
#
_entry.id   AF-X0Z7C1-F1
#
_cell.length_a   1.000
_cell.length_b   1.000
_cell.length_c   1.000
_cell.angle_alpha   90.00
_cell.angle_beta   90.00
_cell.angle_gamma   90.00
#
_symmetry.space_group_name_H-M   'P 1'
#
loop_
_entity.id
_entity.type
_entity.pdbx_description
1 polymer ?
#
loop_
_entity_poly.entity_id
_entity_poly.type
_entity_poly.pdbx_seq_one_letter_code
_entity_poly.pdbx_strand_id
1 'polypeptide(L)'
;MELQVINIGLTSYALGFVAWLVLGGLLLTGWRGRMQGGLLVLAVSATLLWCGIHAIWAGWNFPSVRLVHAAEPLHLVAWVIFLHGLLNRAQKRIGLVTSLIYLLSAVMFLVPLVAPYISASLPQEDIVTKYYFLGYVLLSVGGLFLVENLYRNTRPEQRWGIKFLCLGIGGIFAYDFFMYAQALLFNQLDMNLWVARGAVFMLIAPLIGIAARNTRPQQLHKPLHLGHGMFHNIDRIINKFGLVFMFRCNTYQQ
;
A
#
# COMPACT_ATOMS: atom_id res chain seq x y z
N MET A 1 8.34 25.07 16.60
CA MET A 1 8.07 23.63 16.32
C MET A 1 7.28 23.47 15.03
N GLU A 2 6.16 24.19 14.84
CA GLU A 2 5.34 24.14 13.61
C GLU A 2 6.12 24.41 12.31
N LEU A 3 7.00 25.42 12.29
CA LEU A 3 7.87 25.72 11.13
C LEU A 3 8.83 24.57 10.78
N GLN A 4 9.28 23.77 11.75
CA GLN A 4 10.10 22.59 11.47
C GLN A 4 9.26 21.46 10.88
N VAL A 5 8.06 21.21 11.42
CA VAL A 5 7.15 20.16 10.93
C VAL A 5 6.73 20.42 9.48
N ILE A 6 6.44 21.66 9.12
CA ILE A 6 6.12 22.10 7.74
C ILE A 6 7.26 21.75 6.77
N ASN A 7 8.49 22.13 7.11
CA ASN A 7 9.66 21.89 6.25
C ASN A 7 9.97 20.40 6.08
N ILE A 8 9.80 19.60 7.15
CA ILE A 8 10.03 18.15 7.09
C ILE A 8 8.91 17.47 6.27
N GLY A 9 7.65 17.88 6.46
CA GLY A 9 6.50 17.39 5.68
C GLY A 9 6.68 17.61 4.18
N LEU A 10 6.96 18.85 3.78
CA LEU A 10 7.23 19.21 2.39
C LEU A 10 8.36 18.37 1.80
N THR A 11 9.50 18.28 2.51
CA THR A 11 10.68 17.54 2.04
C THR A 11 10.38 16.05 1.88
N SER A 12 9.75 15.46 2.89
CA SER A 12 9.40 14.03 2.92
C SER A 12 8.48 13.63 1.76
N TYR A 13 7.40 14.39 1.55
CA TYR A 13 6.46 14.12 0.47
C TYR A 13 7.01 14.49 -0.92
N ALA A 14 7.86 15.51 -1.03
CA ALA A 14 8.54 15.84 -2.28
C ALA A 14 9.53 14.74 -2.70
N LEU A 15 10.28 14.17 -1.75
CA LEU A 15 11.15 13.03 -2.01
C LEU A 15 10.34 11.80 -2.44
N GLY A 16 9.22 11.54 -1.77
CA GLY A 16 8.24 10.53 -2.20
C GLY A 16 7.78 10.76 -3.63
N PHE A 17 7.31 11.97 -3.94
CA PHE A 17 6.85 12.36 -5.28
C PHE A 17 7.91 12.07 -6.36
N VAL A 18 9.16 12.48 -6.13
CA VAL A 18 10.26 12.22 -7.08
C VAL A 18 10.49 10.72 -7.27
N ALA A 19 10.51 9.93 -6.20
CA ALA A 19 10.71 8.48 -6.30
C ALA A 19 9.59 7.79 -7.09
N TRP A 20 8.33 8.16 -6.85
CA TRP A 20 7.19 7.63 -7.59
C TRP A 20 7.15 8.12 -9.04
N LEU A 21 7.64 9.33 -9.32
CA LEU A 21 7.76 9.88 -10.68
C LEU A 21 8.78 9.10 -11.49
N VAL A 22 9.96 8.85 -10.90
CA VAL A 22 11.01 8.03 -11.51
C VAL A 22 10.51 6.61 -11.76
N LEU A 23 9.84 5.99 -10.78
CA LEU A 23 9.25 4.66 -10.95
C LEU A 23 8.20 4.65 -12.06
N GLY A 24 7.30 5.64 -12.09
CA GLY A 24 6.28 5.79 -13.14
C GLY A 24 6.91 5.89 -14.53
N GLY A 25 7.93 6.74 -14.70
CA GLY A 25 8.68 6.87 -15.96
C GLY A 25 9.34 5.55 -16.39
N LEU A 26 10.00 4.85 -15.46
CA LEU A 26 10.61 3.54 -15.73
C LEU A 26 9.57 2.48 -16.13
N LEU A 27 8.38 2.50 -15.53
CA LEU A 27 7.31 1.57 -15.88
C LEU A 27 6.71 1.87 -17.25
N LEU A 28 6.52 3.15 -17.59
CA LEU A 28 6.01 3.56 -18.90
C LEU A 28 6.96 3.17 -20.04
N THR A 29 8.27 3.34 -19.87
CA THR A 29 9.27 2.92 -20.87
C THR A 29 9.35 1.40 -21.05
N GLY A 30 9.05 0.63 -20.01
CA GLY A 30 9.04 -0.84 -20.05
C GLY A 30 7.67 -1.45 -20.38
N TRP A 31 6.62 -0.64 -20.55
CA TRP A 31 5.25 -1.13 -20.70
C TRP A 31 5.02 -1.71 -22.10
N ARG A 32 4.44 -2.91 -22.15
CA ARG A 32 4.15 -3.66 -23.40
C ARG A 32 2.65 -3.83 -23.64
N GLY A 33 1.82 -2.88 -23.20
CA GLY A 33 0.37 -2.91 -23.39
C GLY A 33 -0.40 -3.98 -22.60
N ARG A 34 0.25 -4.67 -21.65
CA ARG A 34 -0.43 -5.67 -20.80
C ARG A 34 -1.32 -4.98 -19.77
N MET A 35 -2.54 -5.49 -19.58
CA MET A 35 -3.51 -4.99 -18.60
C MET A 35 -2.92 -4.87 -17.18
N GLN A 36 -2.15 -5.87 -16.73
CA GLN A 36 -1.49 -5.86 -15.42
C GLN A 36 -0.47 -4.71 -15.28
N GLY A 37 0.27 -4.41 -16.35
CA GLY A 37 1.18 -3.28 -16.38
C GLY A 37 0.44 -1.95 -16.32
N GLY A 38 -0.71 -1.85 -17.01
CA GLY A 38 -1.58 -0.67 -16.94
C GLY A 38 -2.14 -0.43 -15.54
N LEU A 39 -2.60 -1.49 -14.85
CA LEU A 39 -3.08 -1.38 -13.46
C LEU A 39 -1.96 -0.97 -12.48
N LEU A 40 -0.73 -1.44 -12.70
CA LEU A 40 0.42 -1.01 -11.89
C LEU A 40 0.75 0.47 -12.14
N VAL A 41 0.75 0.90 -13.41
CA VAL A 41 0.94 2.31 -13.78
C VAL A 41 -0.14 3.19 -13.16
N LEU A 42 -1.40 2.74 -13.14
CA LEU A 42 -2.51 3.44 -12.46
C LEU A 42 -2.23 3.61 -10.96
N ALA A 43 -1.85 2.54 -10.26
CA ALA A 43 -1.55 2.59 -8.83
C ALA A 43 -0.34 3.50 -8.50
N VAL A 44 0.70 3.43 -9.31
CA VAL A 44 1.88 4.29 -9.22
C VAL A 44 1.52 5.76 -9.48
N SER A 45 0.68 6.03 -10.47
CA SER A 45 0.24 7.39 -10.80
C SER A 45 -0.67 7.97 -9.72
N ALA A 46 -1.58 7.17 -9.16
CA ALA A 46 -2.41 7.59 -8.04
C ALA A 46 -1.55 7.93 -6.80
N THR A 47 -0.54 7.12 -6.51
CA THR A 47 0.39 7.37 -5.39
C THR A 47 1.29 8.58 -5.65
N LEU A 48 1.74 8.78 -6.88
CA LEU A 48 2.48 9.98 -7.32
C LEU A 48 1.65 11.25 -7.08
N LEU A 49 0.40 11.27 -7.54
CA LEU A 49 -0.50 12.40 -7.34
C LEU A 49 -0.78 12.64 -5.86
N TRP A 50 -0.97 11.57 -5.09
CA TRP A 50 -1.15 11.65 -3.64
C TRP A 50 0.06 12.28 -2.95
N CYS A 51 1.29 11.83 -3.24
CA CYS A 51 2.50 12.47 -2.71
C CYS A 51 2.59 13.95 -3.11
N GLY A 52 2.21 14.30 -4.34
CA GLY A 52 2.20 15.68 -4.82
C GLY A 52 1.21 16.56 -4.06
N ILE A 53 -0.03 16.08 -3.87
CA ILE A 53 -1.07 16.78 -3.11
C ILE A 53 -0.60 17.03 -1.66
N HIS A 54 -0.02 16.01 -1.02
CA HIS A 54 0.50 16.14 0.35
C HIS A 54 1.72 17.07 0.45
N ALA A 55 2.62 17.05 -0.54
CA ALA A 55 3.76 17.97 -0.58
C ALA A 55 3.31 19.43 -0.72
N ILE A 56 2.41 19.71 -1.66
CA ILE A 56 1.89 21.08 -1.87
C ILE A 56 1.12 21.53 -0.63
N TRP A 57 0.31 20.65 -0.04
CA TRP A 57 -0.41 20.98 1.18
C TRP A 57 0.53 21.26 2.36
N ALA A 58 1.56 20.45 2.55
CA ALA A 58 2.53 20.64 3.62
C ALA A 58 3.28 21.98 3.50
N GLY A 59 3.61 22.43 2.28
CA GLY A 59 4.35 23.68 2.06
C GLY A 59 3.48 24.94 2.05
N TRP A 60 2.26 24.85 1.51
CA TRP A 60 1.43 26.02 1.19
C TRP A 60 0.01 25.98 1.75
N ASN A 61 -0.37 24.93 2.49
CA ASN A 61 -1.75 24.70 2.97
C ASN A 61 -2.79 24.71 1.83
N PHE A 62 -2.37 24.34 0.63
CA PHE A 62 -3.18 24.26 -0.58
C PHE A 62 -2.98 22.86 -1.21
N PRO A 63 -4.02 22.15 -1.69
CA PRO A 63 -5.44 22.50 -1.75
C PRO A 63 -6.12 22.45 -0.37
N SER A 64 -7.44 22.65 -0.27
CA SER A 64 -8.14 22.56 1.03
C SER A 64 -7.90 21.20 1.71
N VAL A 65 -7.82 21.18 3.06
CA VAL A 65 -7.63 19.94 3.85
C VAL A 65 -8.64 18.84 3.50
N ARG A 66 -9.86 19.20 3.08
CA ARG A 66 -10.89 18.26 2.62
C ARG A 66 -10.45 17.47 1.39
N LEU A 67 -9.78 18.13 0.44
CA LEU A 67 -9.27 17.50 -0.77
C LEU A 67 -8.08 16.58 -0.46
N VAL A 68 -7.25 16.97 0.52
CA VAL A 68 -6.15 16.12 1.01
C VAL A 68 -6.71 14.84 1.64
N HIS A 69 -7.69 14.98 2.54
CA HIS A 69 -8.38 13.83 3.14
C HIS A 69 -9.15 12.99 2.10
N ALA A 70 -9.77 13.60 1.10
CA ALA A 70 -10.44 12.86 0.02
C ALA A 70 -9.43 12.14 -0.90
N ALA A 71 -8.20 12.63 -1.02
CA ALA A 71 -7.16 11.96 -1.81
C ALA A 71 -6.62 10.68 -1.13
N GLU A 72 -6.70 10.58 0.20
CA GLU A 72 -6.24 9.42 0.98
C GLU A 72 -6.79 8.07 0.46
N PRO A 73 -8.11 7.84 0.34
CA PRO A 73 -8.61 6.54 -0.13
C PRO A 73 -8.32 6.26 -1.61
N LEU A 74 -8.04 7.27 -2.43
CA LEU A 74 -7.83 7.09 -3.88
C LEU A 74 -6.55 6.32 -4.19
N HIS A 75 -5.45 6.59 -3.48
CA HIS A 75 -4.22 5.83 -3.71
C HIS A 75 -4.34 4.39 -3.18
N LEU A 76 -5.01 4.20 -2.03
CA LEU A 76 -5.28 2.88 -1.47
C LEU A 76 -6.13 2.02 -2.41
N VAL A 77 -7.22 2.59 -2.93
CA VAL A 77 -8.12 1.85 -3.82
C VAL A 77 -7.42 1.48 -5.13
N ALA A 78 -6.49 2.30 -5.63
CA ALA A 78 -5.70 1.99 -6.81
C ALA A 78 -4.81 0.76 -6.59
N TRP A 79 -4.19 0.62 -5.41
CA TRP A 79 -3.46 -0.60 -5.02
C TRP A 79 -4.38 -1.82 -4.89
N VAL A 80 -5.57 -1.64 -4.31
CA VAL A 80 -6.58 -2.70 -4.22
C VAL A 80 -7.02 -3.16 -5.60
N ILE A 81 -7.28 -2.26 -6.55
CA ILE A 81 -7.61 -2.58 -7.95
C ILE A 81 -6.47 -3.39 -8.59
N PHE A 82 -5.22 -2.97 -8.41
CA PHE A 82 -4.07 -3.70 -8.92
C PHE A 82 -3.95 -5.12 -8.32
N LEU A 83 -4.03 -5.25 -7.00
CA LEU A 83 -4.01 -6.54 -6.31
C LEU A 83 -5.17 -7.43 -6.78
N HIS A 84 -6.39 -6.92 -6.78
CA HIS A 84 -7.57 -7.66 -7.26
C HIS A 84 -7.39 -8.14 -8.71
N GLY A 85 -6.81 -7.33 -9.59
CA GLY A 85 -6.47 -7.73 -10.96
C GLY A 85 -5.44 -8.88 -11.04
N LEU A 86 -4.49 -8.94 -10.10
CA LEU A 86 -3.55 -10.06 -9.98
C LEU A 86 -4.23 -11.31 -9.40
N LEU A 87 -5.01 -11.17 -8.33
CA LEU A 87 -5.67 -12.30 -7.68
C LEU A 87 -6.79 -12.91 -8.54
N ASN A 88 -7.53 -12.14 -9.34
CA ASN A 88 -8.60 -12.69 -10.18
C ASN A 88 -8.12 -13.73 -11.20
N ARG A 89 -6.82 -13.69 -11.57
CA ARG A 89 -6.22 -14.76 -12.39
C ARG A 89 -5.90 -16.02 -11.58
N ALA A 90 -5.67 -15.86 -10.28
CA ALA A 90 -5.21 -16.93 -9.40
C ALA A 90 -6.38 -17.56 -8.60
N GLN A 91 -7.46 -16.83 -8.32
CA GLN A 91 -8.63 -17.28 -7.56
C GLN A 91 -9.91 -16.48 -7.88
N LYS A 92 -11.07 -17.15 -7.90
CA LYS A 92 -12.39 -16.56 -8.20
C LYS A 92 -13.22 -16.12 -6.97
N ARG A 93 -12.78 -16.39 -5.73
CA ARG A 93 -13.66 -16.37 -4.53
C ARG A 93 -13.57 -15.13 -3.61
N ILE A 94 -12.86 -14.08 -4.00
CA ILE A 94 -12.56 -12.92 -3.12
C ILE A 94 -13.48 -11.71 -3.35
N GLY A 95 -14.56 -11.91 -4.10
CA GLY A 95 -15.46 -10.85 -4.57
C GLY A 95 -16.15 -10.07 -3.46
N LEU A 96 -16.57 -10.73 -2.37
CA LEU A 96 -17.24 -10.03 -1.26
C LEU A 96 -16.29 -9.09 -0.51
N VAL A 97 -15.12 -9.58 -0.12
CA VAL A 97 -14.14 -8.77 0.63
C VAL A 97 -13.67 -7.58 -0.20
N THR A 98 -13.37 -7.79 -1.48
CA THR A 98 -13.00 -6.69 -2.40
C THR A 98 -14.13 -5.67 -2.58
N SER A 99 -15.39 -6.13 -2.69
CA SER A 99 -16.56 -5.23 -2.75
C SER A 99 -16.72 -4.39 -1.49
N LEU A 100 -16.52 -4.98 -0.30
CA LEU A 100 -16.55 -4.25 0.97
C LEU A 100 -15.43 -3.21 1.05
N ILE A 101 -14.23 -3.53 0.58
CA ILE A 101 -13.11 -2.58 0.52
C ILE A 101 -13.45 -1.41 -0.43
N TYR A 102 -14.05 -1.68 -1.59
CA TYR A 102 -14.48 -0.63 -2.52
C TYR A 102 -15.58 0.26 -1.94
N LEU A 103 -16.58 -0.34 -1.31
CA LEU A 103 -17.65 0.39 -0.63
C LEU A 103 -17.07 1.29 0.48
N LEU A 104 -16.20 0.73 1.32
CA LEU A 104 -15.57 1.48 2.40
C LEU A 104 -14.69 2.61 1.85
N SER A 105 -13.94 2.37 0.76
CA SER A 105 -13.13 3.40 0.11
C SER A 105 -13.99 4.54 -0.43
N ALA A 106 -15.15 4.22 -1.03
CA ALA A 106 -16.10 5.22 -1.52
C ALA A 106 -16.70 6.05 -0.38
N VAL A 107 -17.05 5.41 0.74
CA VAL A 107 -17.53 6.12 1.94
C VAL A 107 -16.44 7.04 2.48
N MET A 108 -15.19 6.55 2.63
CA MET A 108 -14.07 7.36 3.11
C MET A 108 -13.74 8.54 2.19
N PHE A 109 -13.96 8.41 0.88
CA PHE A 109 -13.81 9.51 -0.07
C PHE A 109 -14.89 10.59 0.12
N LEU A 110 -16.13 10.19 0.36
CA LEU A 110 -17.28 11.10 0.47
C LEU A 110 -17.34 11.82 1.82
N VAL A 111 -16.96 11.16 2.93
CA VAL A 111 -17.02 11.72 4.29
C VAL A 111 -16.40 13.13 4.40
N PRO A 112 -15.14 13.38 4.01
CA PRO A 112 -14.52 14.71 4.14
C PRO A 112 -15.16 15.78 3.23
N LEU A 113 -15.88 15.38 2.18
CA LEU A 113 -16.58 16.29 1.28
C LEU A 113 -17.95 16.68 1.80
N VAL A 114 -18.63 15.75 2.48
CA VAL A 114 -20.02 15.93 2.94
C VAL A 114 -20.10 16.45 4.38
N ALA A 115 -19.14 16.08 5.25
CA ALA A 115 -19.16 16.42 6.68
C ALA A 115 -19.45 17.91 7.01
N PRO A 116 -18.87 18.91 6.30
CA PRO A 116 -19.13 20.32 6.60
C PRO A 116 -20.58 20.77 6.38
N TYR A 117 -21.36 20.04 5.57
CA TYR A 117 -22.75 20.36 5.29
C TYR A 117 -23.72 19.69 6.29
N ILE A 118 -23.23 18.74 7.08
CA ILE A 118 -24.00 18.00 8.10
C ILE A 118 -23.66 18.51 9.51
N SER A 119 -22.46 19.07 9.72
CA SER A 119 -21.95 19.47 11.05
C SER A 119 -22.78 20.54 11.77
N ALA A 120 -23.72 21.22 11.11
CA ALA A 120 -24.64 22.15 11.77
C ALA A 120 -25.66 21.45 12.70
N SER A 121 -25.81 20.12 12.64
CA SER A 121 -26.87 19.39 13.35
C SER A 121 -26.41 18.27 14.29
N LEU A 122 -25.10 18.01 14.46
CA LEU A 122 -24.58 16.89 15.26
C LEU A 122 -23.53 17.34 16.31
N PRO A 123 -23.82 17.26 17.63
CA PRO A 123 -22.90 17.69 18.70
C PRO A 123 -21.75 16.74 19.04
N GLN A 124 -21.31 15.83 18.15
CA GLN A 124 -20.43 14.69 18.51
C GLN A 124 -19.16 14.58 17.65
N GLU A 125 -18.32 15.62 17.67
CA GLU A 125 -17.04 15.68 16.91
C GLU A 125 -16.08 14.52 17.22
N ASP A 126 -16.03 14.05 18.48
CA ASP A 126 -15.12 12.97 18.89
C ASP A 126 -15.50 11.61 18.31
N ILE A 127 -16.80 11.33 18.19
CA ILE A 127 -17.31 10.06 17.68
C ILE A 127 -17.03 9.93 16.19
N VAL A 128 -17.24 11.01 15.43
CA VAL A 128 -16.98 11.05 13.99
C VAL A 128 -15.50 10.82 13.69
N THR A 129 -14.62 11.47 14.44
CA THR A 129 -13.16 11.33 14.31
C THR A 129 -12.71 9.88 14.56
N LYS A 130 -13.23 9.24 15.62
CA LYS A 130 -12.92 7.85 15.95
C LYS A 130 -13.35 6.87 14.84
N TYR A 131 -14.56 7.03 14.30
CA TYR A 131 -15.03 6.18 13.21
C TYR A 131 -14.28 6.41 11.90
N TYR A 132 -13.83 7.65 11.66
CA TYR A 132 -12.98 7.97 10.51
C TYR A 132 -11.66 7.20 10.57
N PHE A 133 -10.95 7.23 11.72
CA PHE A 133 -9.72 6.44 11.89
C PHE A 133 -9.97 4.93 11.81
N LEU A 134 -11.08 4.44 12.39
CA LEU A 134 -11.45 3.03 12.28
C LEU A 134 -11.63 2.61 10.81
N GLY A 135 -12.24 3.45 9.98
CA GLY A 135 -12.39 3.21 8.55
C GLY A 135 -11.06 2.96 7.84
N TYR A 136 -10.04 3.80 8.09
CA TYR A 136 -8.70 3.60 7.52
C TYR A 136 -7.97 2.39 8.07
N VAL A 137 -8.15 2.07 9.36
CA VAL A 137 -7.61 0.82 9.94
C VAL A 137 -8.19 -0.39 9.19
N LEU A 138 -9.52 -0.41 8.99
CA LEU A 138 -10.20 -1.49 8.27
C LEU A 138 -9.77 -1.57 6.79
N LEU A 139 -9.62 -0.43 6.10
CA LEU A 139 -9.08 -0.39 4.74
C LEU A 139 -7.65 -0.96 4.67
N SER A 140 -6.81 -0.59 5.62
CA SER A 140 -5.41 -1.05 5.69
C SER A 140 -5.34 -2.55 5.94
N VAL A 141 -6.15 -3.07 6.86
CA VAL A 141 -6.29 -4.52 7.09
C VAL A 141 -6.82 -5.24 5.85
N GLY A 142 -7.80 -4.67 5.15
CA GLY A 142 -8.30 -5.21 3.89
C GLY A 142 -7.21 -5.29 2.81
N GLY A 143 -6.39 -4.26 2.68
CA GLY A 143 -5.24 -4.25 1.78
C GLY A 143 -4.20 -5.31 2.14
N LEU A 144 -3.82 -5.41 3.42
CA LEU A 144 -2.90 -6.45 3.92
C LEU A 144 -3.44 -7.86 3.67
N PHE A 145 -4.73 -8.07 3.89
CA PHE A 145 -5.38 -9.35 3.58
C PHE A 145 -5.25 -9.70 2.10
N LEU A 146 -5.44 -8.75 1.19
CA LEU A 146 -5.25 -8.99 -0.25
C LEU A 146 -3.79 -9.30 -0.59
N VAL A 147 -2.84 -8.63 0.04
CA VAL A 147 -1.39 -8.92 -0.11
C VAL A 147 -1.06 -10.32 0.37
N GLU A 148 -1.59 -10.74 1.52
CA GLU A 148 -1.37 -12.08 2.06
C GLU A 148 -1.96 -13.15 1.14
N ASN A 149 -3.20 -12.95 0.67
CA ASN A 149 -3.85 -13.86 -0.27
C ASN A 149 -3.07 -13.97 -1.59
N LEU A 150 -2.52 -12.86 -2.09
CA LEU A 150 -1.67 -12.86 -3.28
C LEU A 150 -0.41 -13.71 -3.06
N TYR A 151 0.26 -13.51 -1.92
CA TYR A 151 1.49 -14.23 -1.59
C TYR A 151 1.24 -15.73 -1.43
N ARG A 152 0.22 -16.12 -0.66
CA ARG A 152 -0.12 -17.53 -0.40
C ARG A 152 -0.55 -18.26 -1.66
N ASN A 153 -1.26 -17.59 -2.56
CA ASN A 153 -1.78 -18.20 -3.79
C ASN A 153 -0.78 -18.16 -4.96
N THR A 154 0.42 -17.59 -4.77
CA THR A 154 1.47 -17.60 -5.79
C THR A 154 2.30 -18.87 -5.72
N ARG A 155 2.47 -19.52 -6.89
CA ARG A 155 3.26 -20.75 -7.02
C ARG A 155 4.72 -20.54 -6.60
N PRO A 156 5.38 -21.52 -5.97
CA PRO A 156 6.74 -21.39 -5.45
C PRO A 156 7.75 -20.82 -6.46
N GLU A 157 7.64 -21.18 -7.73
CA GLU A 157 8.57 -20.79 -8.80
C GLU A 157 8.50 -19.28 -9.11
N GLN A 158 7.37 -18.63 -8.79
CA GLN A 158 7.15 -17.20 -9.02
C GLN A 158 7.31 -16.35 -7.76
N ARG A 159 7.53 -16.98 -6.59
CA ARG A 159 7.60 -16.27 -5.29
C ARG A 159 8.76 -15.29 -5.19
N TRP A 160 9.86 -15.54 -5.89
CA TRP A 160 11.03 -14.66 -5.88
C TRP A 160 10.76 -13.28 -6.50
N GLY A 161 9.91 -13.21 -7.54
CA GLY A 161 9.50 -11.95 -8.14
C GLY A 161 8.44 -11.24 -7.30
N ILE A 162 7.45 -11.99 -6.81
CA ILE A 162 6.29 -11.41 -6.12
C ILE A 162 6.60 -10.94 -4.70
N LYS A 163 7.59 -11.53 -4.01
CA LYS A 163 7.92 -11.15 -2.63
C LYS A 163 8.24 -9.67 -2.50
N PHE A 164 8.94 -9.08 -3.47
CA PHE A 164 9.27 -7.66 -3.46
C PHE A 164 8.03 -6.79 -3.69
N LEU A 165 7.09 -7.26 -4.51
CA LEU A 165 5.81 -6.60 -4.73
C LEU A 165 4.95 -6.63 -3.47
N CYS A 166 4.85 -7.80 -2.83
CA CYS A 166 4.13 -7.99 -1.57
C CYS A 166 4.77 -7.20 -0.43
N LEU A 167 6.10 -7.12 -0.37
CA LEU A 167 6.80 -6.28 0.62
C LEU A 167 6.57 -4.79 0.38
N GLY A 168 6.62 -4.34 -0.88
CA GLY A 168 6.35 -2.94 -1.21
C GLY A 168 4.92 -2.53 -0.88
N ILE A 169 3.93 -3.23 -1.45
CA ILE A 169 2.50 -2.92 -1.24
C ILE A 169 2.08 -3.22 0.21
N GLY A 170 2.58 -4.30 0.80
CA GLY A 170 2.37 -4.60 2.21
C GLY A 170 2.96 -3.52 3.11
N GLY A 171 4.11 -2.94 2.75
CA GLY A 171 4.70 -1.80 3.45
C GLY A 171 3.81 -0.55 3.45
N ILE A 172 3.13 -0.27 2.32
CA ILE A 172 2.15 0.83 2.22
C ILE A 172 1.03 0.62 3.24
N PHE A 173 0.34 -0.52 3.15
CA PHE A 173 -0.80 -0.79 4.04
C PHE A 173 -0.40 -1.02 5.50
N ALA A 174 0.79 -1.57 5.77
CA ALA A 174 1.27 -1.76 7.14
C ALA A 174 1.61 -0.43 7.82
N TYR A 175 2.22 0.50 7.08
CA TYR A 175 2.49 1.84 7.61
C TYR A 175 1.20 2.59 7.91
N ASP A 176 0.25 2.54 6.97
CA ASP A 176 -1.05 3.19 7.14
C ASP A 176 -1.84 2.57 8.29
N PHE A 177 -1.86 1.25 8.41
CA PHE A 177 -2.43 0.55 9.55
C PHE A 177 -1.83 1.06 10.87
N PHE A 178 -0.51 1.12 10.97
CA PHE A 178 0.18 1.57 12.18
C PHE A 178 -0.19 3.02 12.54
N MET A 179 -0.11 3.93 11.56
CA MET A 179 -0.42 5.36 11.76
C MET A 179 -1.88 5.56 12.18
N TYR A 180 -2.82 4.93 11.49
CA TYR A 180 -4.25 5.09 11.79
C TYR A 180 -4.69 4.32 13.04
N ALA A 181 -4.03 3.21 13.40
CA ALA A 181 -4.28 2.52 14.66
C ALA A 181 -3.83 3.35 15.86
N GLN A 182 -2.68 4.03 15.75
CA GLN A 182 -2.26 5.00 16.77
C GLN A 182 -3.26 6.16 16.85
N ALA A 183 -3.66 6.71 15.71
CA ALA A 183 -4.64 7.80 15.66
C ALA A 183 -5.99 7.41 16.29
N LEU A 184 -6.44 6.17 16.05
CA LEU A 184 -7.65 5.62 16.65
C LEU A 184 -7.55 5.47 18.17
N LEU A 185 -6.37 5.07 18.69
CA LEU A 185 -6.15 4.87 20.12
C LEU A 185 -6.11 6.18 20.91
N PHE A 186 -5.44 7.19 20.37
CA PHE A 186 -5.30 8.50 21.02
C PHE A 186 -6.33 9.54 20.56
N ASN A 187 -7.24 9.14 19.67
CA ASN A 187 -8.22 10.02 19.02
C ASN A 187 -7.59 11.27 18.37
N GLN A 188 -6.34 11.16 17.92
CA GLN A 188 -5.56 12.27 17.36
C GLN A 188 -4.49 11.73 16.42
N LEU A 189 -4.35 12.34 15.24
CA LEU A 189 -3.30 11.99 14.30
C LEU A 189 -1.94 12.54 14.78
N ASP A 190 -0.93 11.67 14.91
CA ASP A 190 0.44 12.09 15.18
C ASP A 190 1.07 12.71 13.92
N MET A 191 1.37 14.00 13.99
CA MET A 191 1.96 14.75 12.87
C MET A 191 3.34 14.23 12.48
N ASN A 192 4.11 13.65 13.41
CA ASN A 192 5.43 13.09 13.09
C ASN A 192 5.30 11.84 12.22
N LEU A 193 4.30 10.99 12.50
CA LEU A 193 4.02 9.83 11.64
C LEU A 193 3.49 10.28 10.28
N TRP A 194 2.59 11.26 10.26
CA TRP A 194 2.07 11.78 8.99
C TRP A 194 3.20 12.35 8.11
N VAL A 195 4.08 13.17 8.68
CA VAL A 195 5.24 13.73 7.97
C VAL A 195 6.22 12.65 7.51
N ALA A 196 6.50 11.62 8.32
CA ALA A 196 7.42 10.55 7.95
C ALA A 196 6.92 9.64 6.82
N ARG A 197 5.60 9.62 6.56
CA ARG A 197 4.96 8.77 5.54
C ARG A 197 5.54 8.97 4.14
N GLY A 198 5.84 10.21 3.74
CA GLY A 198 6.46 10.52 2.45
C GLY A 198 7.80 9.81 2.23
N ALA A 199 8.67 9.84 3.23
CA ALA A 199 9.97 9.17 3.21
C ALA A 199 9.84 7.64 3.20
N VAL A 200 8.84 7.08 3.90
CA VAL A 200 8.55 5.63 3.82
C VAL A 200 8.11 5.25 2.42
N PHE A 201 7.23 6.04 1.80
CA PHE A 201 6.77 5.82 0.44
C PHE A 201 7.90 5.95 -0.60
N MET A 202 8.87 6.84 -0.36
CA MET A 202 10.11 6.92 -1.15
C MET A 202 10.90 5.61 -1.12
N LEU A 203 11.05 4.98 0.05
CA LEU A 203 11.77 3.71 0.21
C LEU A 203 11.03 2.51 -0.38
N ILE A 204 9.70 2.57 -0.44
CA ILE A 204 8.86 1.51 -1.02
C ILE A 204 8.96 1.49 -2.56
N ALA A 205 9.05 2.64 -3.21
CA ALA A 205 9.11 2.76 -4.67
C ALA A 205 10.18 1.84 -5.33
N PRO A 206 11.45 1.78 -4.89
CA PRO A 206 12.44 0.90 -5.50
C PRO A 206 12.12 -0.59 -5.32
N LEU A 207 11.47 -1.01 -4.22
CA LEU A 207 11.06 -2.40 -4.03
C LEU A 207 10.06 -2.84 -5.11
N ILE A 208 9.10 -1.96 -5.42
CA ILE A 208 8.12 -2.18 -6.49
C ILE A 208 8.81 -2.19 -7.86
N GLY A 209 9.78 -1.29 -8.08
CA GLY A 209 10.61 -1.27 -9.30
C GLY A 209 11.37 -2.57 -9.53
N ILE A 210 12.00 -3.13 -8.49
CA ILE A 210 12.69 -4.43 -8.53
C ILE A 210 11.69 -5.54 -8.87
N ALA A 211 10.51 -5.55 -8.24
CA ALA A 211 9.47 -6.53 -8.52
C ALA A 211 9.01 -6.50 -9.99
N ALA A 212 8.79 -5.29 -10.54
CA ALA A 212 8.39 -5.09 -11.93
C ALA A 212 9.46 -5.56 -12.93
N ARG A 213 10.75 -5.45 -12.58
CA ARG A 213 11.85 -5.98 -13.38
C ARG A 213 11.94 -7.51 -13.31
N ASN A 214 11.79 -8.09 -12.12
CA ASN A 214 11.99 -9.52 -11.89
C ASN A 214 10.80 -10.39 -12.31
N THR A 215 9.60 -9.81 -12.46
CA THR A 215 8.42 -10.50 -12.99
C THR A 215 8.47 -10.68 -14.51
N ARG A 216 9.48 -10.10 -15.19
CA ARG A 216 9.81 -10.51 -16.56
C ARG A 216 10.21 -11.99 -16.50
N PRO A 217 9.59 -12.88 -17.28
CA PRO A 217 10.05 -14.25 -17.35
C PRO A 217 11.48 -14.23 -17.85
N GLN A 218 12.43 -14.36 -16.93
CA GLN A 218 13.77 -14.79 -17.30
C GLN A 218 13.54 -16.19 -17.83
N GLN A 219 13.57 -16.31 -19.15
CA GLN A 219 13.92 -17.54 -19.83
C GLN A 219 15.33 -17.93 -19.37
N LEU A 220 15.50 -18.35 -18.12
CA LEU A 220 16.67 -19.09 -17.71
C LEU A 220 16.42 -20.56 -18.05
N HIS A 221 16.15 -20.81 -19.33
CA HIS A 221 16.46 -22.07 -19.97
C HIS A 221 17.96 -22.05 -20.25
N LYS A 222 18.77 -22.07 -19.19
CA LYS A 222 20.12 -22.61 -19.25
C LYS A 222 20.19 -23.65 -18.14
N PRO A 223 20.19 -24.95 -18.47
CA PRO A 223 20.48 -25.96 -17.48
C PRO A 223 21.95 -25.79 -17.10
N LEU A 224 22.23 -24.99 -16.08
CA LEU A 224 23.55 -25.01 -15.46
C LEU A 224 23.49 -26.11 -14.40
N HIS A 225 23.97 -27.28 -14.78
CA HIS A 225 24.38 -28.32 -13.86
C HIS A 225 25.46 -27.75 -12.94
N LEU A 226 25.13 -27.24 -11.75
CA LEU A 226 26.15 -26.99 -10.73
C LEU A 226 25.55 -26.92 -9.31
N GLY A 227 25.85 -27.96 -8.54
CA GLY A 227 26.14 -27.88 -7.10
C GLY A 227 24.98 -27.73 -6.12
N HIS A 228 24.35 -28.85 -5.74
CA HIS A 228 23.69 -28.98 -4.43
C HIS A 228 24.72 -28.70 -3.33
N GLY A 229 24.60 -27.58 -2.60
CA GLY A 229 25.45 -27.39 -1.42
C GLY A 229 25.40 -26.05 -0.69
N MET A 230 24.80 -24.98 -1.25
CA MET A 230 24.98 -23.64 -0.68
C MET A 230 23.71 -22.80 -0.47
N PHE A 231 22.51 -23.40 -0.53
CA PHE A 231 21.25 -22.66 -0.34
C PHE A 231 20.57 -22.90 1.02
N HIS A 232 21.15 -23.70 1.91
CA HIS A 232 20.47 -24.10 3.16
C HIS A 232 20.59 -23.10 4.33
N ASN A 233 21.49 -22.11 4.25
CA ASN A 233 21.80 -21.27 5.42
C ASN A 233 21.07 -19.93 5.51
N ILE A 234 20.41 -19.44 4.44
CA ILE A 234 19.72 -18.14 4.46
C ILE A 234 18.23 -18.27 4.84
N ASP A 235 17.59 -19.39 4.49
CA ASP A 235 16.19 -19.66 4.86
C ASP A 235 16.00 -19.78 6.38
N ARG A 236 17.07 -20.11 7.11
CA ARG A 236 17.04 -20.33 8.57
C ARG A 236 17.04 -19.04 9.39
N ILE A 237 17.46 -17.91 8.80
CA ILE A 237 17.47 -16.59 9.48
C ILE A 237 16.12 -15.89 9.32
N ILE A 238 15.46 -16.03 8.16
CA ILE A 238 14.12 -15.43 7.92
C ILE A 238 13.03 -16.20 8.68
N ASN A 239 13.18 -17.51 8.88
CA ASN A 239 12.24 -18.30 9.67
C ASN A 239 12.23 -17.89 11.17
N LYS A 240 13.30 -17.30 11.70
CA LYS A 240 13.40 -16.90 13.11
C LYS A 240 12.61 -15.63 13.46
N PHE A 241 12.27 -14.77 12.51
CA PHE A 241 11.43 -13.58 12.75
C PHE A 241 9.95 -13.78 12.41
N GLY A 242 9.60 -14.84 11.65
CA GLY A 242 8.21 -15.19 11.33
C GLY A 242 7.53 -16.15 12.32
N LEU A 243 8.22 -16.57 13.37
CA LEU A 243 7.80 -17.69 14.24
C LEU A 243 6.87 -17.32 15.40
N VAL A 244 6.30 -16.10 15.41
CA VAL A 244 5.31 -15.70 16.44
C VAL A 244 3.86 -16.07 16.06
N PHE A 245 3.58 -16.52 14.83
CA PHE A 245 2.21 -16.86 14.40
C PHE A 245 2.03 -18.29 13.83
N MET A 246 2.95 -19.20 14.10
CA MET A 246 2.87 -20.58 13.60
C MET A 246 2.57 -21.59 14.73
N PHE A 247 1.32 -21.57 15.20
CA PHE A 247 0.70 -22.72 15.86
C PHE A 247 -0.63 -23.03 15.16
N ARG A 248 -0.62 -23.99 14.23
CA ARG A 248 -1.38 -25.26 14.31
C ARG A 248 -1.35 -26.03 12.98
N CYS A 249 -0.82 -27.25 13.09
CA CYS A 249 -0.96 -28.44 12.21
C CYS A 249 -2.37 -28.56 11.59
N ASN A 250 -2.52 -28.85 10.29
CA ASN A 250 -2.29 -30.12 9.56
C ASN A 250 -3.58 -30.96 9.41
N THR A 251 -3.70 -31.62 8.25
CA THR A 251 -4.78 -32.47 7.70
C THR A 251 -5.89 -31.66 6.98
N TYR A 252 -6.25 -31.86 5.71
CA TYR A 252 -6.24 -33.04 4.84
C TYR A 252 -5.95 -32.68 3.37
N GLN A 253 -5.09 -33.48 2.72
CA GLN A 253 -5.25 -33.85 1.32
C GLN A 253 -6.12 -35.11 1.28
N GLN A 254 -7.31 -35.00 0.69
CA GLN A 254 -7.87 -35.88 -0.35
C GLN A 254 -9.23 -35.30 -0.77
#